data_AF-A0A2T3CM21-F1
#
_entry.id   AF-A0A2T3CM21-F1
#
_cell.length_a   1.000
_cell.length_b   1.000
_cell.length_c   1.000
_cell.angle_alpha   90.00
_cell.angle_beta   90.00
_cell.angle_gamma   90.00
#
_symmetry.space_group_name_H-M   'P 1'
#
loop_
_entity.id
_entity.type
_entity.pdbx_description
1 polymer ?
#
loop_
_entity_poly.entity_id
_entity_poly.type
_entity_poly.pdbx_seq_one_letter_code
_entity_poly.pdbx_strand_id
1 'polypeptide(L)'
;MAVFAGLFTLQAAGAVSASGAPPDEPLSLNFQDVEVRSVLQVLADFSGVNLVASDAVQGRVTLRLQDVSWEQALDLVLRSKGLEQRAEGNVLLVAPIGELAGQQRQLLEGRQQVASLVPTRRELLPIHYAQAVDIAAVFHSLMDNDPFDAAPGALSVDERTNTLIARQTPERLEELRQLIARLDVPVRQVMIEARIVEANVDYERSLGVRWGGALNLGSGLVLGGADTFVDLGAERATSAIGLGLVRDNVLLDLELSAMEKSGNGEIISQPKVVTADKETARILKGTEVPYQETSGSGATSVTFREASLSLEVTPQITPDNRVIMAVKVTKDEPDYLNALAHVPPIRKNEVNAKVRVRDGETIVIGGVYSTVQSKVVDKVPFFGDVPYVGRLFRRDVLQEKKSELLVFLTPRIMSDQAIAVSR
;
A
#
# COMPACT_ATOMS: atom_id res chain seq x y z
N MET A 1 11.51 -8.95 -0.27
CA MET A 1 11.71 -9.17 -1.72
C MET A 1 13.05 -9.88 -1.89
N ALA A 2 13.02 -11.19 -2.00
CA ALA A 2 14.13 -12.08 -2.39
C ALA A 2 13.47 -13.44 -2.67
N VAL A 3 12.96 -13.63 -3.89
CA VAL A 3 13.58 -14.47 -4.94
C VAL A 3 13.76 -15.92 -4.44
N PHE A 4 12.85 -16.80 -4.85
CA PHE A 4 13.05 -18.24 -4.82
C PHE A 4 12.70 -18.80 -6.20
N ALA A 5 13.74 -18.97 -7.03
CA ALA A 5 13.70 -19.76 -8.25
C ALA A 5 14.25 -21.15 -7.89
N GLY A 6 13.37 -22.14 -7.85
CA GLY A 6 13.75 -23.54 -7.66
C GLY A 6 14.43 -24.08 -8.92
N LEU A 7 15.76 -24.16 -8.89
CA LEU A 7 16.51 -25.06 -9.77
C LEU A 7 16.29 -26.48 -9.25
N PHE A 8 15.70 -27.33 -10.09
CA PHE A 8 15.76 -28.77 -9.97
C PHE A 8 17.23 -29.21 -10.12
N THR A 9 17.90 -29.42 -8.99
CA THR A 9 19.17 -30.13 -8.93
C THR A 9 18.91 -31.61 -9.20
N LEU A 10 19.44 -32.14 -10.30
CA LEU A 10 19.65 -33.57 -10.48
C LEU A 10 20.50 -34.05 -9.30
N GLN A 11 19.87 -34.72 -8.35
CA GLN A 11 20.58 -35.41 -7.29
C GLN A 11 21.27 -36.62 -7.92
N ALA A 12 22.59 -36.54 -8.00
CA ALA A 12 23.46 -37.63 -8.37
C ALA A 12 23.06 -38.89 -7.57
N ALA A 13 22.61 -39.91 -8.30
CA ALA A 13 22.38 -41.23 -7.74
C ALA A 13 23.71 -41.77 -7.24
N GLY A 14 23.71 -42.20 -5.98
CA GLY A 14 24.88 -42.70 -5.27
C GLY A 14 25.55 -43.83 -6.02
N ALA A 15 26.88 -43.78 -6.02
CA ALA A 15 27.74 -44.85 -6.44
C ALA A 15 27.35 -46.16 -5.72
N VAL A 16 26.81 -47.11 -6.48
CA VAL A 16 26.87 -48.51 -6.09
C VAL A 16 28.31 -48.93 -6.28
N SER A 17 29.06 -48.99 -5.19
CA SER A 17 30.34 -49.69 -5.15
C SER A 17 30.08 -51.18 -5.40
N ALA A 18 30.23 -51.60 -6.65
CA ALA A 18 30.34 -53.01 -6.98
C ALA A 18 31.65 -53.52 -6.38
N SER A 19 31.55 -54.34 -5.35
CA SER A 19 32.67 -55.11 -4.81
C SER A 19 33.10 -56.13 -5.87
N GLY A 20 34.20 -55.84 -6.57
CA GLY A 20 34.91 -56.81 -7.41
C GLY A 20 35.03 -56.48 -8.90
N ALA A 21 35.30 -55.23 -9.28
CA ALA A 21 35.83 -54.95 -10.62
C ALA A 21 37.35 -55.28 -10.64
N PRO A 22 37.85 -56.17 -11.52
CA PRO A 22 39.28 -56.32 -11.72
C PRO A 22 39.89 -55.00 -12.25
N PRO A 23 41.19 -54.74 -12.02
CA PRO A 23 41.84 -53.51 -12.47
C PRO A 23 41.74 -53.34 -13.98
N ASP A 24 41.84 -52.09 -14.41
CA ASP A 24 41.73 -51.52 -15.76
C ASP A 24 42.76 -52.13 -16.74
N GLU A 25 42.69 -53.44 -16.95
CA GLU A 25 43.57 -54.18 -17.85
C GLU A 25 43.22 -53.81 -19.31
N PRO A 26 44.18 -53.26 -20.08
CA PRO A 26 43.93 -52.84 -21.44
C PRO A 26 43.56 -54.06 -22.29
N LEU A 27 42.36 -54.04 -22.85
CA LEU A 27 41.82 -55.14 -23.64
C LEU A 27 42.09 -54.88 -25.13
N SER A 28 42.81 -55.81 -25.76
CA SER A 28 43.08 -55.79 -27.20
C SER A 28 42.35 -56.96 -27.88
N LEU A 29 41.25 -56.67 -28.57
CA LEU A 29 40.40 -57.66 -29.24
C LEU A 29 40.16 -57.28 -30.70
N ASN A 30 40.15 -58.29 -31.56
CA ASN A 30 39.83 -58.13 -32.98
C ASN A 30 38.67 -59.05 -33.34
N PHE A 31 37.50 -58.45 -33.55
CA PHE A 31 36.30 -59.12 -34.01
C PHE A 31 36.04 -58.74 -35.46
N GLN A 32 35.97 -59.74 -36.33
CA GLN A 32 35.59 -59.55 -37.72
C GLN A 32 34.28 -60.27 -37.96
N ASP A 33 33.24 -59.51 -38.26
CA ASP A 33 31.92 -60.03 -38.58
C ASP A 33 31.37 -60.99 -37.51
N VAL A 34 31.37 -60.56 -36.25
CA VAL A 34 30.89 -61.36 -35.11
C VAL A 34 29.54 -60.83 -34.64
N GLU A 35 28.66 -61.71 -34.14
CA GLU A 35 27.39 -61.30 -33.56
C GLU A 35 27.60 -60.45 -32.30
N VAL A 36 26.84 -59.35 -32.19
CA VAL A 36 26.95 -58.40 -31.05
C VAL A 36 26.80 -59.10 -29.70
N ARG A 37 25.87 -60.06 -29.62
CA ARG A 37 25.61 -60.86 -28.41
C ARG A 37 26.85 -61.65 -27.95
N SER A 38 27.59 -62.25 -28.87
CA SER A 38 28.83 -62.97 -28.55
C SER A 38 29.93 -62.01 -28.10
N VAL A 39 30.01 -60.82 -28.71
CA VAL A 39 30.94 -59.76 -28.29
C VAL A 39 30.61 -59.28 -26.86
N LEU A 40 29.33 -59.02 -26.57
CA LEU A 40 28.87 -58.60 -25.24
C LEU A 40 29.15 -59.66 -24.16
N GLN A 41 29.00 -60.94 -24.50
CA GLN A 41 29.31 -62.05 -23.59
C GLN A 41 30.81 -62.12 -23.27
N VAL A 42 31.68 -62.02 -24.28
CA VAL A 42 33.13 -62.01 -24.06
C VAL A 42 33.57 -60.81 -23.21
N LEU A 43 32.97 -59.63 -23.44
CA LEU A 43 33.22 -58.44 -22.62
C LEU A 43 32.75 -58.64 -21.16
N ALA A 44 31.60 -59.29 -20.96
CA ALA A 44 31.05 -59.57 -19.63
C ALA A 44 31.87 -60.63 -18.87
N ASP A 45 32.31 -61.69 -19.55
CA ASP A 45 33.17 -62.73 -18.99
C ASP A 45 34.54 -62.17 -18.58
N PHE A 46 35.04 -61.16 -19.31
CA PHE A 46 36.28 -60.46 -18.99
C PHE A 46 36.15 -59.52 -17.78
N SER A 47 35.07 -58.75 -17.69
CA SER A 47 34.86 -57.79 -16.58
C SER A 47 34.21 -58.40 -15.33
N GLY A 48 33.77 -59.66 -15.40
CA GLY A 48 33.14 -60.37 -14.28
C GLY A 48 31.73 -59.89 -13.94
N VAL A 49 31.06 -59.17 -14.87
CA VAL A 49 29.70 -58.65 -14.65
C VAL A 49 28.65 -59.61 -15.21
N ASN A 50 27.53 -59.74 -14.50
CA ASN A 50 26.41 -60.53 -15.01
C ASN A 50 25.65 -59.69 -16.05
N LEU A 51 25.83 -60.00 -17.34
CA LEU A 51 25.18 -59.30 -18.44
C LEU A 51 24.03 -60.13 -19.02
N VAL A 52 22.86 -59.49 -19.21
CA VAL A 52 21.73 -60.08 -19.91
C VAL A 52 21.44 -59.24 -21.15
N ALA A 53 21.63 -59.84 -22.34
CA ALA A 53 21.26 -59.23 -23.61
C ALA A 53 19.81 -59.59 -23.97
N SER A 54 18.98 -58.60 -24.30
CA SER A 54 17.63 -58.83 -24.84
C SER A 54 17.70 -59.62 -26.16
N ASP A 55 16.69 -60.44 -26.44
CA ASP A 55 16.63 -61.21 -27.70
C ASP A 55 16.53 -60.28 -28.94
N ALA A 56 16.07 -59.04 -28.73
CA ALA A 56 16.02 -58.00 -29.75
C ALA A 56 17.41 -57.44 -30.15
N VAL A 57 18.48 -57.82 -29.46
CA VAL A 57 19.85 -57.44 -29.82
C VAL A 57 20.31 -58.26 -31.03
N GLN A 58 20.13 -57.69 -32.22
CA GLN A 58 20.51 -58.28 -33.51
C GLN A 58 21.55 -57.44 -34.24
N GLY A 59 22.45 -58.11 -34.96
CA GLY A 59 23.43 -57.48 -35.81
C GLY A 59 24.82 -58.10 -35.68
N ARG A 60 25.62 -57.90 -36.73
CA ARG A 60 27.03 -58.25 -36.74
C ARG A 60 27.86 -56.98 -36.64
N VAL A 61 28.97 -57.07 -35.94
CA VAL A 61 29.89 -55.97 -35.71
C VAL A 61 31.31 -56.44 -36.02
N THR A 62 32.06 -55.54 -36.64
CA THR A 62 33.50 -55.66 -36.86
C THR A 62 34.18 -54.57 -36.06
N LEU A 63 34.99 -54.95 -35.07
CA LEU A 63 35.73 -54.02 -34.20
C LEU A 63 37.17 -54.47 -34.08
N ARG A 64 38.07 -53.51 -34.08
CA ARG A 64 39.45 -53.72 -33.66
C ARG A 64 39.74 -52.75 -32.54
N LEU A 65 39.91 -53.29 -31.34
CA LEU A 65 40.23 -52.55 -30.13
C LEU A 65 41.70 -52.83 -29.79
N GLN A 66 42.45 -51.78 -29.46
CA GLN A 66 43.83 -51.87 -29.00
C GLN A 66 43.97 -50.96 -27.79
N ASP A 67 44.40 -51.53 -26.66
CA ASP A 67 44.61 -50.84 -25.40
C ASP A 67 43.40 -49.99 -24.92
N VAL A 68 42.20 -50.57 -24.96
CA VAL A 68 40.95 -49.90 -24.54
C VAL A 68 40.41 -50.55 -23.25
N SER A 69 39.87 -49.74 -22.33
CA SER A 69 39.17 -50.26 -21.14
C SER A 69 37.87 -50.98 -21.53
N TRP A 70 37.44 -51.94 -20.72
CA TRP A 70 36.24 -52.72 -21.04
C TRP A 70 34.95 -51.86 -21.08
N GLU A 71 34.83 -50.85 -20.22
CA GLU A 71 33.67 -49.93 -20.22
C GLU A 71 33.62 -49.09 -21.50
N GLN A 72 34.77 -48.60 -21.97
CA GLN A 72 34.87 -47.88 -23.24
C GLN A 72 34.59 -48.79 -24.43
N ALA A 73 35.12 -50.03 -24.39
CA ALA A 73 34.82 -51.04 -25.41
C ALA A 73 33.32 -51.34 -25.47
N LEU A 74 32.66 -51.50 -24.32
CA LEU A 74 31.23 -51.73 -24.22
C LEU A 74 30.44 -50.53 -24.75
N ASP A 75 30.73 -49.30 -24.34
CA ASP A 75 30.05 -48.09 -24.80
C ASP A 75 30.19 -47.91 -26.33
N LEU A 76 31.35 -48.20 -26.90
CA LEU A 76 31.57 -48.17 -28.36
C LEU A 76 30.70 -49.19 -29.10
N VAL A 77 30.60 -50.41 -28.58
CA VAL A 77 29.72 -51.45 -29.15
C VAL A 77 28.26 -51.02 -29.05
N LEU A 78 27.83 -50.53 -27.89
CA LEU A 78 26.47 -50.08 -27.64
C LEU A 78 26.06 -48.93 -28.58
N ARG A 79 26.88 -47.88 -28.67
CA ARG A 79 26.62 -46.73 -29.54
C ARG A 79 26.60 -47.10 -31.02
N SER A 80 27.49 -47.99 -31.48
CA SER A 80 27.57 -48.39 -32.89
C SER A 80 26.29 -49.06 -33.42
N LYS A 81 25.50 -49.66 -32.51
CA LYS A 81 24.26 -50.39 -32.85
C LYS A 81 23.01 -49.81 -32.19
N GLY A 82 23.09 -48.64 -31.56
CA GLY A 82 21.95 -47.97 -30.92
C GLY A 82 21.37 -48.74 -29.73
N LEU A 83 22.23 -49.47 -29.02
CA LEU A 83 21.89 -50.19 -27.79
C LEU A 83 22.19 -49.29 -26.59
N GLU A 84 21.46 -49.51 -25.50
CA GLU A 84 21.66 -48.82 -24.24
C GLU A 84 21.75 -49.86 -23.12
N GLN A 85 22.54 -49.56 -22.09
CA GLN A 85 22.70 -50.40 -20.92
C GLN A 85 21.91 -49.84 -19.74
N ARG A 86 21.33 -50.72 -18.93
CA ARG A 86 20.65 -50.37 -17.68
C ARG A 86 21.10 -51.29 -16.57
N ALA A 87 21.59 -50.72 -15.47
CA ALA A 87 21.94 -51.49 -14.29
C ALA A 87 20.68 -51.71 -13.43
N GLU A 88 20.28 -52.98 -13.25
CA GLU A 88 19.23 -53.38 -12.32
C GLU A 88 19.82 -54.30 -11.26
N GLY A 89 20.21 -53.70 -10.13
CA GLY A 89 20.86 -54.43 -9.04
C GLY A 89 22.22 -55.00 -9.44
N ASN A 90 22.34 -56.33 -9.46
CA ASN A 90 23.58 -57.06 -9.76
C ASN A 90 23.68 -57.54 -11.23
N VAL A 91 22.76 -57.10 -12.10
CA VAL A 91 22.68 -57.51 -13.50
C VAL A 91 22.68 -56.28 -14.40
N LEU A 92 23.46 -56.32 -15.48
CA LEU A 92 23.48 -55.31 -16.52
C LEU A 92 22.59 -55.76 -17.69
N LEU A 93 21.48 -55.07 -17.90
CA LEU A 93 20.57 -55.32 -19.02
C LEU A 93 21.02 -54.49 -20.23
N VAL A 94 21.24 -55.15 -21.36
CA VAL A 94 21.54 -54.49 -22.64
C VAL A 94 20.41 -54.75 -23.63
N ALA A 95 19.78 -53.67 -24.11
CA ALA A 95 18.67 -53.74 -25.05
C ALA A 95 18.67 -52.54 -26.01
N PRO A 96 17.96 -52.61 -27.15
CA PRO A 96 17.81 -51.47 -28.05
C PRO A 96 17.13 -50.28 -27.35
N ILE A 97 17.59 -49.06 -27.65
CA ILE A 97 17.09 -47.83 -27.01
C ILE A 97 15.55 -47.66 -27.11
N GLY A 98 14.95 -48.15 -28.20
CA GLY A 98 13.51 -48.10 -28.41
C GLY A 98 12.70 -49.01 -27.49
N GLU A 99 13.25 -50.17 -27.12
CA GLU A 99 12.58 -51.14 -26.23
C GLU A 99 12.63 -50.65 -24.78
N LEU A 100 13.79 -50.15 -24.32
CA LEU A 100 13.95 -49.57 -22.99
C LEU A 100 13.11 -48.30 -22.81
N ALA A 101 13.07 -47.42 -23.82
CA ALA A 101 12.20 -46.26 -23.81
C ALA A 101 10.70 -46.67 -23.80
N GLY A 102 10.33 -47.73 -24.51
CA GLY A 102 8.99 -48.30 -24.50
C GLY A 102 8.58 -48.83 -23.13
N GLN A 103 9.42 -49.66 -22.50
CA GLN A 103 9.18 -50.18 -21.14
C GLN A 103 9.09 -49.05 -20.11
N GLN A 104 9.97 -48.03 -20.20
CA GLN A 104 9.92 -46.87 -19.31
C GLN A 104 8.62 -46.06 -19.48
N ARG A 105 8.17 -45.84 -20.71
CA ARG A 105 6.86 -45.21 -20.97
C ARG A 105 5.74 -46.03 -20.37
N GLN A 106 5.74 -47.35 -20.58
CA GLN A 106 4.70 -48.24 -20.06
C GLN A 106 4.66 -48.30 -18.52
N LEU A 107 5.82 -48.21 -17.85
CA LEU A 107 5.89 -48.10 -16.40
C LEU A 107 5.34 -46.76 -15.88
N LEU A 108 5.65 -45.66 -16.57
CA LEU A 108 5.11 -44.34 -16.24
C LEU A 108 3.60 -44.27 -16.50
N GLU A 109 3.13 -44.81 -17.62
CA GLU A 109 1.72 -44.96 -17.96
C GLU A 109 0.99 -45.86 -16.95
N GLY A 110 1.60 -46.99 -16.56
CA GLY A 110 1.06 -47.87 -15.52
C GLY A 110 0.95 -47.16 -14.17
N ARG A 111 1.95 -46.37 -13.78
CA ARG A 111 1.87 -45.52 -12.58
C ARG A 111 0.77 -44.46 -12.68
N GLN A 112 0.62 -43.83 -13.84
CA GLN A 112 -0.45 -42.85 -14.09
C GLN A 112 -1.84 -43.51 -14.04
N GLN A 113 -1.97 -44.72 -14.58
CA GLN A 113 -3.20 -45.51 -14.52
C GLN A 113 -3.53 -45.93 -13.08
N VAL A 114 -2.53 -46.33 -12.28
CA VAL A 114 -2.76 -46.62 -10.86
C VAL A 114 -3.17 -45.36 -10.10
N ALA A 115 -2.55 -44.21 -10.39
CA ALA A 115 -2.92 -42.94 -9.78
C ALA A 115 -4.34 -42.48 -10.14
N SER A 116 -4.82 -42.75 -11.37
CA SER A 116 -6.18 -42.39 -11.81
C SER A 116 -7.27 -43.34 -11.28
N LEU A 117 -6.89 -44.51 -10.77
CA LEU A 117 -7.78 -45.48 -10.13
C LEU A 117 -7.99 -45.23 -8.63
N VAL A 118 -7.28 -44.27 -8.04
CA VAL A 118 -7.48 -43.90 -6.63
C VAL A 118 -8.86 -43.24 -6.48
N PRO A 119 -9.75 -43.75 -5.59
CA PRO A 119 -11.08 -43.20 -5.42
C PRO A 119 -10.99 -41.78 -4.85
N THR A 120 -11.56 -40.82 -5.57
CA THR A 120 -11.75 -39.45 -5.08
C THR A 120 -12.90 -39.38 -4.09
N ARG A 121 -12.81 -38.51 -3.10
CA ARG A 121 -13.85 -38.25 -2.09
C ARG A 121 -14.25 -36.78 -2.12
N ARG A 122 -15.51 -36.50 -1.79
CA ARG A 122 -16.02 -35.14 -1.62
C ARG A 122 -16.01 -34.81 -0.14
N GLU A 123 -15.44 -33.68 0.22
CA GLU A 123 -15.41 -33.17 1.59
C GLU A 123 -15.92 -31.72 1.61
N LEU A 124 -16.67 -31.40 2.67
CA LEU A 124 -17.18 -30.06 2.93
C LEU A 124 -16.31 -29.43 4.01
N LEU A 125 -15.64 -28.33 3.66
CA LEU A 125 -14.74 -27.61 4.54
C LEU A 125 -15.36 -26.25 4.89
N PRO A 126 -15.93 -26.07 6.09
CA PRO A 126 -16.45 -24.79 6.52
C PRO A 126 -15.31 -23.81 6.85
N ILE A 127 -15.46 -22.56 6.42
CA ILE A 127 -14.49 -21.48 6.64
C ILE A 127 -15.13 -20.42 7.55
N HIS A 128 -14.41 -19.98 8.58
CA HIS A 128 -14.99 -19.17 9.67
C HIS A 128 -14.61 -17.69 9.61
N TYR A 129 -13.36 -17.36 9.27
CA TYR A 129 -12.81 -16.00 9.32
C TYR A 129 -12.57 -15.42 7.93
N ALA A 130 -12.08 -16.23 6.99
CA ALA A 130 -11.85 -15.82 5.61
C ALA A 130 -13.07 -16.07 4.70
N GLN A 131 -13.10 -15.44 3.53
CA GLN A 131 -14.10 -15.74 2.51
C GLN A 131 -13.69 -16.98 1.71
N ALA A 132 -14.62 -17.92 1.52
CA ALA A 132 -14.39 -19.14 0.76
C ALA A 132 -14.03 -18.87 -0.70
N VAL A 133 -14.56 -17.78 -1.28
CA VAL A 133 -14.26 -17.32 -2.65
C VAL A 133 -12.79 -16.94 -2.80
N ASP A 134 -12.25 -16.13 -1.88
CA ASP A 134 -10.86 -15.69 -1.91
C ASP A 134 -9.90 -16.87 -1.75
N ILE A 135 -10.23 -17.79 -0.85
CA ILE A 135 -9.44 -19.01 -0.64
C ILE A 135 -9.46 -19.88 -1.91
N ALA A 136 -10.63 -20.09 -2.53
CA ALA A 136 -10.73 -20.86 -3.76
C ALA A 136 -9.93 -20.22 -4.91
N ALA A 137 -9.91 -18.89 -5.02
CA ALA A 137 -9.11 -18.18 -6.01
C ALA A 137 -7.60 -18.39 -5.79
N VAL A 138 -7.13 -18.34 -4.54
CA VAL A 138 -5.73 -18.66 -4.20
C VAL A 138 -5.39 -20.09 -4.58
N PHE A 139 -6.26 -21.07 -4.25
CA PHE A 139 -6.04 -22.47 -4.61
C PHE A 139 -6.00 -22.69 -6.12
N HIS A 140 -6.92 -22.09 -6.87
CA HIS A 140 -6.92 -22.18 -8.33
C HIS A 140 -5.63 -21.60 -8.93
N SER A 141 -5.16 -20.45 -8.41
CA SER A 141 -3.90 -19.84 -8.87
C SER A 141 -2.64 -20.68 -8.56
N LEU A 142 -2.67 -21.48 -7.49
CA LEU A 142 -1.56 -22.39 -7.13
C LEU A 142 -1.60 -23.70 -7.94
N MET A 143 -2.78 -24.09 -8.42
CA MET A 143 -3.04 -25.39 -9.07
C MET A 143 -3.21 -25.29 -10.59
N ASP A 144 -3.05 -24.11 -11.18
CA ASP A 144 -3.15 -23.83 -12.62
C ASP A 144 -2.25 -24.71 -13.53
N ASN A 145 -1.29 -25.44 -12.95
CA ASN A 145 -0.40 -26.39 -13.65
C ASN A 145 -0.52 -27.85 -13.15
N ASP A 146 -1.45 -28.14 -12.24
CA ASP A 146 -1.63 -29.48 -11.70
C ASP A 146 -2.67 -30.24 -12.55
N PRO A 147 -2.31 -31.34 -13.24
CA PRO A 147 -3.22 -32.12 -14.10
C PRO A 147 -4.45 -32.69 -13.38
N PHE A 148 -4.59 -32.48 -12.07
CA PHE A 148 -5.70 -32.90 -11.23
C PHE A 148 -6.82 -31.85 -11.10
N ASP A 149 -6.57 -30.56 -11.36
CA ASP A 149 -7.62 -29.51 -11.43
C ASP A 149 -8.41 -29.58 -12.76
N ALA A 150 -7.95 -30.41 -13.70
CA ALA A 150 -8.61 -30.70 -14.97
C ALA A 150 -9.93 -31.48 -14.82
N ALA A 151 -10.24 -32.01 -13.62
CA ALA A 151 -11.52 -32.65 -13.35
C ALA A 151 -12.59 -31.58 -13.05
N PRO A 152 -13.63 -31.41 -13.90
CA PRO A 152 -14.68 -30.43 -13.64
C PRO A 152 -15.36 -30.68 -12.28
N GLY A 153 -15.28 -29.68 -11.40
CA GLY A 153 -15.81 -29.74 -10.03
C GLY A 153 -14.86 -30.29 -8.98
N ALA A 154 -13.54 -30.21 -9.20
CA ALA A 154 -12.51 -30.50 -8.19
C ALA A 154 -12.62 -29.54 -6.99
N LEU A 155 -12.94 -28.26 -7.25
CA LEU A 155 -13.18 -27.24 -6.24
C LEU A 155 -14.44 -26.45 -6.58
N SER A 156 -15.33 -26.28 -5.60
CA SER A 156 -16.54 -25.47 -5.74
C SER A 156 -16.82 -24.76 -4.43
N VAL A 157 -17.37 -23.55 -4.48
CA VAL A 157 -17.69 -22.74 -3.31
C VAL A 157 -19.21 -22.61 -3.18
N ASP A 158 -19.73 -22.82 -1.98
CA ASP A 158 -21.08 -22.39 -1.61
C ASP A 158 -20.99 -21.11 -0.78
N GLU A 159 -21.25 -19.97 -1.42
CA GLU A 159 -21.18 -18.65 -0.80
C GLU A 159 -22.19 -18.47 0.33
N ARG A 160 -23.37 -19.10 0.24
CA ARG A 160 -24.43 -18.95 1.24
C ARG A 160 -24.03 -19.53 2.60
N THR A 161 -23.23 -20.59 2.58
CA THR A 161 -22.75 -21.26 3.80
C THR A 161 -21.28 -21.00 4.10
N ASN A 162 -20.58 -20.23 3.25
CA ASN A 162 -19.13 -20.04 3.29
C ASN A 162 -18.39 -21.39 3.41
N THR A 163 -18.82 -22.39 2.63
CA THR A 163 -18.21 -23.73 2.62
C THR A 163 -17.47 -23.99 1.31
N LEU A 164 -16.29 -24.59 1.43
CA LEU A 164 -15.49 -25.06 0.31
C LEU A 164 -15.79 -26.55 0.08
N ILE A 165 -16.24 -26.89 -1.11
CA ILE A 165 -16.54 -28.25 -1.54
C ILE A 165 -15.37 -28.74 -2.39
N ALA A 166 -14.53 -29.60 -1.83
CA ALA A 166 -13.38 -30.16 -2.52
C ALA A 166 -13.63 -31.64 -2.87
N ARG A 167 -13.28 -32.04 -4.10
CA ARG A 167 -13.33 -33.44 -4.57
C ARG A 167 -11.94 -33.90 -4.97
N GLN A 168 -11.22 -34.58 -4.06
CA GLN A 168 -9.82 -35.01 -4.27
C GLN A 168 -9.51 -36.36 -3.59
N THR A 169 -8.27 -36.83 -3.75
CA THR A 169 -7.74 -38.00 -3.03
C THR A 169 -7.61 -37.70 -1.53
N PRO A 170 -7.70 -38.72 -0.65
CA PRO A 170 -7.65 -38.51 0.80
C PRO A 170 -6.37 -37.83 1.29
N GLU A 171 -5.22 -38.08 0.64
CA GLU A 171 -3.94 -37.47 0.99
C GLU A 171 -3.94 -35.94 0.74
N ARG A 172 -4.55 -35.51 -0.38
CA ARG A 172 -4.63 -34.09 -0.75
C ARG A 172 -5.68 -33.33 0.06
N LEU A 173 -6.78 -33.98 0.43
CA LEU A 173 -7.79 -33.39 1.32
C LEU A 173 -7.19 -33.06 2.70
N GLU A 174 -6.31 -33.92 3.21
CA GLU A 174 -5.59 -33.67 4.46
C GLU A 174 -4.59 -32.52 4.33
N GLU A 175 -3.85 -32.42 3.22
CA GLU A 175 -2.99 -31.27 2.91
C GLU A 175 -3.79 -29.96 2.81
N LEU A 176 -4.93 -29.98 2.12
CA LEU A 176 -5.85 -28.85 1.99
C LEU A 176 -6.36 -28.41 3.37
N ARG A 177 -6.74 -29.35 4.23
CA ARG A 177 -7.18 -29.06 5.61
C ARG A 177 -6.08 -28.38 6.42
N GLN A 178 -4.84 -28.85 6.31
CA GLN A 178 -3.70 -28.24 7.00
C GLN A 178 -3.40 -26.82 6.49
N LEU A 179 -3.57 -26.56 5.21
CA LEU A 179 -3.40 -25.23 4.62
C LEU A 179 -4.53 -24.28 5.05
N ILE A 180 -5.79 -24.71 4.98
CA ILE A 180 -6.93 -23.91 5.42
C ILE A 180 -6.79 -23.55 6.90
N ALA A 181 -6.38 -24.49 7.75
CA ALA A 181 -6.17 -24.22 9.18
C ALA A 181 -5.10 -23.14 9.47
N ARG A 182 -4.16 -22.90 8.54
CA ARG A 182 -3.15 -21.83 8.66
C ARG A 182 -3.61 -20.50 8.08
N LEU A 183 -4.54 -20.53 7.12
CA LEU A 183 -5.07 -19.36 6.42
C LEU A 183 -6.30 -18.77 7.11
N ASP A 184 -7.18 -19.62 7.66
CA ASP A 184 -8.42 -19.24 8.34
C ASP A 184 -8.15 -18.81 9.78
N VAL A 185 -7.44 -17.69 9.94
CA VAL A 185 -7.13 -17.07 11.23
C VAL A 185 -7.85 -15.72 11.35
N PRO A 186 -8.28 -15.32 12.56
CA PRO A 186 -8.93 -14.03 12.76
C PRO A 186 -8.00 -12.87 12.41
N VAL A 187 -8.51 -11.92 11.64
CA VAL A 187 -7.79 -10.68 11.33
C VAL A 187 -7.75 -9.76 12.54
N ARG A 188 -6.58 -9.18 12.81
CA ARG A 188 -6.42 -8.18 13.87
C ARG A 188 -7.12 -6.89 13.45
N GLN A 189 -7.71 -6.20 14.42
CA GLN A 189 -8.35 -4.90 14.21
C GLN A 189 -7.45 -3.76 14.72
N VAL A 190 -7.56 -2.60 14.11
CA VAL A 190 -6.87 -1.37 14.51
C VAL A 190 -7.89 -0.27 14.68
N MET A 191 -7.85 0.39 15.83
CA MET A 191 -8.51 1.66 16.06
C MET A 191 -7.55 2.79 15.70
N ILE A 192 -7.98 3.71 14.85
CA ILE A 192 -7.21 4.89 14.45
C ILE A 192 -7.93 6.12 15.00
N GLU A 193 -7.19 6.89 15.79
CA GLU A 193 -7.62 8.19 16.28
C GLU A 193 -6.81 9.27 15.57
N ALA A 194 -7.50 10.20 14.90
CA ALA A 194 -6.86 11.42 14.42
C ALA A 194 -7.23 12.58 15.35
N ARG A 195 -6.29 13.47 15.61
CA ARG A 195 -6.54 14.75 16.29
C ARG A 195 -6.09 15.87 15.37
N ILE A 196 -7.01 16.75 15.03
CA ILE A 196 -6.74 17.91 14.18
C ILE A 196 -6.90 19.12 15.08
N VAL A 197 -5.82 19.88 15.26
CA VAL A 197 -5.77 21.05 16.13
C VAL A 197 -5.56 22.26 15.25
N GLU A 198 -6.45 23.25 15.36
CA GLU A 198 -6.32 24.54 14.70
C GLU A 198 -6.23 25.62 15.76
N ALA A 199 -5.16 26.39 15.75
CA ALA A 199 -4.94 27.53 16.63
C ALA A 199 -4.91 28.80 15.79
N ASN A 200 -5.75 29.77 16.15
CA ASN A 200 -5.86 31.07 15.48
C ASN A 200 -5.58 32.17 16.51
N VAL A 201 -4.69 33.10 16.14
CA VAL A 201 -4.38 34.30 16.94
C VAL A 201 -4.55 35.51 16.06
N ASP A 202 -5.49 36.37 16.42
CA ASP A 202 -5.77 37.65 15.78
C ASP A 202 -5.30 38.79 16.69
N TYR A 203 -4.52 39.71 16.14
CA TYR A 203 -4.08 40.93 16.82
C TYR A 203 -4.34 42.14 15.93
N GLU A 204 -4.90 43.19 16.51
CA GLU A 204 -5.20 44.44 15.82
C GLU A 204 -4.92 45.62 16.75
N ARG A 205 -4.17 46.60 16.25
CA ARG A 205 -3.88 47.84 16.95
C ARG A 205 -4.09 49.02 16.02
N SER A 206 -4.87 50.00 16.45
CA SER A 206 -5.16 51.22 15.70
C SER A 206 -5.00 52.43 16.60
N LEU A 207 -4.23 53.42 16.12
CA LEU A 207 -4.07 54.71 16.77
C LEU A 207 -4.36 55.80 15.76
N GLY A 208 -5.26 56.71 16.10
CA GLY A 208 -5.75 57.75 15.21
C GLY A 208 -5.95 59.08 15.91
N VAL A 209 -6.06 60.13 15.11
CA VAL A 209 -6.21 61.50 15.57
C VAL A 209 -7.28 62.21 14.75
N ARG A 210 -8.16 62.95 15.41
CA ARG A 210 -9.08 63.88 14.75
C ARG A 210 -8.77 65.30 15.17
N TRP A 211 -8.79 66.19 14.19
CA TRP A 211 -8.73 67.62 14.41
C TRP A 211 -10.00 68.26 13.88
N GLY A 212 -10.67 69.00 14.74
CA GLY A 212 -11.80 69.86 14.42
C GLY A 212 -11.48 71.30 14.74
N GLY A 213 -12.14 72.25 14.07
CA GLY A 213 -11.93 73.64 14.41
C GLY A 213 -12.58 74.62 13.45
N ALA A 214 -12.87 75.78 14.00
CA ALA A 214 -13.47 76.90 13.29
C ALA A 214 -12.75 78.21 13.67
N LEU A 215 -12.43 79.01 12.67
CA LEU A 215 -11.82 80.33 12.80
C LEU A 215 -12.81 81.37 12.29
N ASN A 216 -13.25 82.28 13.16
CA ASN A 216 -14.10 83.40 12.77
C ASN A 216 -13.21 84.63 12.51
N LEU A 217 -13.12 85.04 11.24
CA LEU A 217 -12.30 86.17 10.80
C LEU A 217 -13.03 87.52 10.87
N GLY A 218 -14.25 87.55 11.42
CA GLY A 218 -15.13 88.72 11.39
C GLY A 218 -15.84 88.90 10.04
N SER A 219 -16.79 89.83 9.98
CA SER A 219 -17.63 90.07 8.79
C SER A 219 -18.41 88.81 8.31
N GLY A 220 -18.75 87.90 9.22
CA GLY A 220 -19.49 86.67 8.92
C GLY A 220 -18.70 85.58 8.19
N LEU A 221 -17.39 85.76 7.98
CA LEU A 221 -16.53 84.76 7.36
C LEU A 221 -15.99 83.77 8.42
N VAL A 222 -16.40 82.51 8.31
CA VAL A 222 -15.93 81.40 9.15
C VAL A 222 -15.11 80.44 8.28
N LEU A 223 -13.85 80.21 8.65
CA LEU A 223 -12.95 79.22 8.02
C LEU A 223 -12.85 77.98 8.91
N GLY A 224 -13.23 76.82 8.37
CA GLY A 224 -13.42 75.62 9.19
C GLY A 224 -14.78 75.65 9.88
N GLY A 225 -15.56 74.58 9.75
CA GLY A 225 -16.91 74.48 10.30
C GLY A 225 -16.93 73.70 11.62
N ALA A 226 -18.11 73.24 12.00
CA ALA A 226 -18.27 72.22 13.05
C ALA A 226 -17.66 70.85 12.65
N ASP A 227 -17.21 70.72 11.40
CA ASP A 227 -16.62 69.51 10.85
C ASP A 227 -15.12 69.40 11.11
N THR A 228 -14.64 68.17 11.16
CA THR A 228 -13.22 67.83 11.30
C THR A 228 -12.43 68.15 10.04
N PHE A 229 -11.32 68.88 10.16
CA PHE A 229 -10.41 69.16 9.04
C PHE A 229 -9.28 68.12 8.89
N VAL A 230 -9.03 67.31 9.94
CA VAL A 230 -8.30 66.04 9.84
C VAL A 230 -9.17 64.97 10.47
N ASP A 231 -9.67 64.04 9.68
CA ASP A 231 -10.40 62.87 10.19
C ASP A 231 -9.55 61.61 9.98
N LEU A 232 -8.64 61.37 10.93
CA LEU A 232 -7.79 60.20 10.97
C LEU A 232 -8.02 59.41 12.26
N GLY A 233 -9.24 59.47 12.80
CA GLY A 233 -9.63 58.74 14.00
C GLY A 233 -9.61 57.22 13.78
N ALA A 234 -9.43 56.46 14.86
CA ALA A 234 -9.55 55.01 14.83
C ALA A 234 -11.03 54.61 14.67
N GLU A 235 -11.38 53.86 13.60
CA GLU A 235 -12.78 53.56 13.21
C GLU A 235 -13.57 52.74 14.24
N ARG A 236 -12.87 52.04 15.15
CA ARG A 236 -13.46 51.23 16.23
C ARG A 236 -12.74 51.47 17.56
N ALA A 237 -12.42 52.73 17.84
CA ALA A 237 -11.73 53.13 19.06
C ALA A 237 -12.39 52.55 20.32
N THR A 238 -11.62 51.85 21.14
CA THR A 238 -12.07 51.40 22.46
C THR A 238 -12.04 52.54 23.48
N SER A 239 -11.21 53.55 23.23
CA SER A 239 -11.03 54.72 24.08
C SER A 239 -10.62 55.93 23.24
N ALA A 240 -11.07 57.11 23.64
CA ALA A 240 -10.64 58.38 23.07
C ALA A 240 -10.45 59.44 24.16
N ILE A 241 -9.55 60.39 23.92
CA ILE A 241 -9.31 61.56 24.77
C ILE A 241 -9.37 62.81 23.88
N GLY A 242 -10.30 63.72 24.21
CA GLY A 242 -10.50 64.99 23.53
C GLY A 242 -9.93 66.17 24.32
N LEU A 243 -9.38 67.16 23.62
CA LEU A 243 -8.92 68.43 24.14
C LEU A 243 -9.46 69.57 23.26
N GLY A 244 -10.38 70.36 23.82
CA GLY A 244 -10.96 71.51 23.16
C GLY A 244 -10.41 72.84 23.69
N LEU A 245 -10.12 73.77 22.79
CA LEU A 245 -9.84 75.17 23.07
C LEU A 245 -10.92 76.03 22.42
N VAL A 246 -11.63 76.82 23.23
CA VAL A 246 -12.66 77.74 22.78
C VAL A 246 -12.31 79.16 23.21
N ARG A 247 -12.24 80.08 22.25
CA ARG A 247 -12.08 81.53 22.42
C ARG A 247 -13.05 82.25 21.47
N ASP A 248 -13.28 83.55 21.67
CA ASP A 248 -14.30 84.35 20.97
C ASP A 248 -14.30 84.17 19.43
N ASN A 249 -13.13 83.95 18.82
CA ASN A 249 -12.97 83.81 17.36
C ASN A 249 -12.32 82.48 16.94
N VAL A 250 -12.02 81.58 17.86
CA VAL A 250 -11.24 80.35 17.57
C VAL A 250 -11.81 79.18 18.35
N LEU A 251 -12.18 78.13 17.64
CA LEU A 251 -12.47 76.81 18.17
C LEU A 251 -11.44 75.84 17.61
N LEU A 252 -10.77 75.09 18.48
CA LEU A 252 -9.87 74.01 18.10
C LEU A 252 -10.21 72.80 18.96
N ASP A 253 -10.38 71.65 18.34
CA ASP A 253 -10.62 70.39 19.00
C ASP A 253 -9.62 69.34 18.50
N LEU A 254 -9.08 68.57 19.44
CA LEU A 254 -8.13 67.50 19.21
C LEU A 254 -8.63 66.25 19.92
N GLU A 255 -8.92 65.20 19.17
CA GLU A 255 -9.28 63.90 19.73
C GLU A 255 -8.22 62.87 19.36
N LEU A 256 -7.61 62.26 20.38
CA LEU A 256 -6.77 61.07 20.23
C LEU A 256 -7.63 59.84 20.47
N SER A 257 -7.65 58.92 19.51
CA SER A 257 -8.44 57.69 19.59
C SER A 257 -7.54 56.46 19.42
N ALA A 258 -7.78 55.45 20.26
CA ALA A 258 -6.97 54.23 20.28
C ALA A 258 -7.82 52.98 20.40
N MET A 259 -7.33 51.89 19.81
CA MET A 259 -7.89 50.55 19.87
C MET A 259 -6.75 49.53 19.91
N GLU A 260 -6.86 48.55 20.81
CA GLU A 260 -6.06 47.32 20.75
C GLU A 260 -6.97 46.13 21.03
N LYS A 261 -6.92 45.13 20.16
CA LYS A 261 -7.72 43.90 20.22
C LYS A 261 -6.80 42.70 20.04
N SER A 262 -6.92 41.73 20.93
CA SER A 262 -6.31 40.41 20.79
C SER A 262 -7.39 39.34 20.95
N GLY A 263 -7.40 38.37 20.04
CA GLY A 263 -8.32 37.24 20.05
C GLY A 263 -7.56 35.95 19.80
N ASN A 264 -7.83 34.93 20.62
CA ASN A 264 -7.22 33.61 20.49
C ASN A 264 -8.35 32.58 20.38
N GLY A 265 -8.21 31.62 19.47
CA GLY A 265 -9.14 30.50 19.29
C GLY A 265 -8.39 29.20 19.10
N GLU A 266 -8.85 28.13 19.73
CA GLU A 266 -8.34 26.77 19.53
C GLU A 266 -9.52 25.84 19.19
N ILE A 267 -9.39 25.07 18.12
CA ILE A 267 -10.41 24.13 17.65
C ILE A 267 -9.75 22.74 17.58
N ILE A 268 -10.35 21.78 18.28
CA ILE A 268 -9.87 20.39 18.30
C ILE A 268 -10.95 19.47 17.73
N SER A 269 -10.60 18.74 16.68
CA SER A 269 -11.46 17.71 16.08
C SER A 269 -10.83 16.33 16.25
N GLN A 270 -11.60 15.36 16.73
CA GLN A 270 -11.11 14.00 17.05
C GLN A 270 -11.93 12.88 16.38
N PRO A 271 -11.81 12.68 15.06
CA PRO A 271 -12.45 11.52 14.42
C PRO A 271 -11.75 10.21 14.82
N LYS A 272 -12.55 9.17 15.05
CA LYS A 272 -12.08 7.83 15.42
C LYS A 272 -12.75 6.80 14.53
N VAL A 273 -11.98 5.82 14.06
CA VAL A 273 -12.47 4.73 13.21
C VAL A 273 -11.78 3.42 13.59
N VAL A 274 -12.50 2.31 13.48
CA VAL A 274 -11.96 0.96 13.70
C VAL A 274 -12.07 0.21 12.38
N THR A 275 -11.01 -0.50 12.00
CA THR A 275 -10.99 -1.31 10.78
C THR A 275 -10.11 -2.54 10.95
N ALA A 276 -10.30 -3.54 10.08
CA ALA A 276 -9.46 -4.73 10.02
C ALA A 276 -8.11 -4.42 9.35
N ASP A 277 -7.12 -5.29 9.56
CA ASP A 277 -5.84 -5.22 8.84
C ASP A 277 -6.06 -5.22 7.31
N LYS A 278 -5.45 -4.26 6.60
CA LYS A 278 -5.54 -4.01 5.15
C LYS A 278 -6.90 -3.55 4.61
N GLU A 279 -7.91 -3.35 5.46
CA GLU A 279 -9.23 -2.89 5.04
C GLU A 279 -9.34 -1.35 5.14
N THR A 280 -9.85 -0.71 4.08
CA THR A 280 -10.05 0.74 4.04
C THR A 280 -11.25 1.13 4.91
N ALA A 281 -11.08 2.14 5.75
CA ALA A 281 -12.19 2.71 6.50
C ALA A 281 -12.24 4.23 6.36
N ARG A 282 -13.46 4.76 6.26
CA ARG A 282 -13.73 6.17 6.06
C ARG A 282 -14.78 6.66 7.05
N ILE A 283 -14.46 7.74 7.76
CA ILE A 283 -15.41 8.50 8.58
C ILE A 283 -15.52 9.92 8.02
N LEU A 284 -16.75 10.40 7.86
CA LEU A 284 -17.05 11.71 7.28
C LEU A 284 -18.10 12.43 8.13
N LYS A 285 -17.86 13.72 8.43
CA LYS A 285 -18.81 14.61 9.09
C LYS A 285 -18.80 15.95 8.37
N GLY A 286 -19.93 16.37 7.81
CA GLY A 286 -20.01 17.65 7.12
C GLY A 286 -21.41 17.99 6.64
N THR A 287 -21.45 18.94 5.72
CA THR A 287 -22.67 19.44 5.08
C THR A 287 -22.47 19.49 3.58
N GLU A 288 -23.53 19.26 2.83
CA GLU A 288 -23.52 19.42 1.37
C GLU A 288 -23.98 20.83 0.99
N VAL A 289 -23.21 21.51 0.14
CA VAL A 289 -23.53 22.83 -0.38
C VAL A 289 -24.04 22.67 -1.82
N PRO A 290 -25.25 23.16 -2.16
CA PRO A 290 -25.77 23.12 -3.53
C PRO A 290 -25.14 24.19 -4.42
N TYR A 291 -24.60 23.78 -5.56
CA TYR A 291 -24.10 24.66 -6.63
C TYR A 291 -25.03 24.57 -7.82
N GLN A 292 -25.35 25.70 -8.43
CA GLN A 292 -26.12 25.74 -9.68
C GLN A 292 -25.14 25.72 -10.85
N GLU A 293 -25.18 24.67 -11.65
CA GLU A 293 -24.41 24.54 -12.89
C GLU A 293 -25.36 24.72 -14.08
N THR A 294 -25.06 25.66 -14.99
CA THR A 294 -25.83 25.80 -16.24
C THR A 294 -25.28 24.79 -17.24
N SER A 295 -26.08 23.78 -17.58
CA SER A 295 -25.73 22.84 -18.64
C SER A 295 -25.74 23.54 -20.00
N GLY A 296 -25.01 23.01 -20.99
CA GLY A 296 -24.88 23.62 -22.33
C GLY A 296 -26.19 23.84 -23.10
N SER A 297 -27.30 23.27 -22.63
CA SER A 297 -28.66 23.46 -23.13
C SER A 297 -29.42 24.65 -22.50
N GLY A 298 -28.81 25.40 -21.58
CA GLY A 298 -29.46 26.49 -20.85
C GLY A 298 -30.33 26.05 -19.67
N ALA A 299 -30.40 24.74 -19.38
CA ALA A 299 -31.04 24.21 -18.18
C ALA A 299 -30.08 24.33 -16.98
N THR A 300 -30.58 24.83 -15.86
CA THR A 300 -29.86 24.87 -14.58
C THR A 300 -30.02 23.53 -13.83
N SER A 301 -28.90 22.89 -13.51
CA SER A 301 -28.84 21.69 -12.66
C SER A 301 -28.24 22.06 -11.32
N VAL A 302 -28.73 21.45 -10.23
CA VAL A 302 -28.17 21.64 -8.89
C VAL A 302 -27.24 20.47 -8.58
N THR A 303 -25.95 20.75 -8.37
CA THR A 303 -24.91 19.79 -7.99
C THR A 303 -24.48 20.03 -6.57
N PHE A 304 -24.54 19.01 -5.71
CA PHE A 304 -24.08 19.11 -4.34
C PHE A 304 -22.56 18.89 -4.25
N ARG A 305 -21.86 19.76 -3.53
CA ARG A 305 -20.46 19.56 -3.16
C ARG A 305 -20.38 19.39 -1.65
N GLU A 306 -19.73 18.32 -1.22
CA GLU A 306 -19.51 18.03 0.19
C GLU A 306 -18.46 18.99 0.77
N ALA A 307 -18.79 19.65 1.88
CA ALA A 307 -17.85 20.34 2.75
C ALA A 307 -17.81 19.60 4.08
N SER A 308 -16.81 18.74 4.25
CA SER A 308 -16.74 17.81 5.37
C SER A 308 -15.34 17.64 5.92
N LEU A 309 -15.29 17.28 7.20
CA LEU A 309 -14.14 16.64 7.80
C LEU A 309 -14.19 15.15 7.47
N SER A 310 -13.19 14.65 6.74
CA SER A 310 -13.06 13.23 6.44
C SER A 310 -11.71 12.68 6.89
N LEU A 311 -11.74 11.45 7.41
CA LEU A 311 -10.58 10.63 7.67
C LEU A 311 -10.79 9.31 6.92
N GLU A 312 -9.93 9.06 5.95
CA GLU A 312 -9.84 7.81 5.22
C GLU A 312 -8.49 7.17 5.54
N VAL A 313 -8.50 5.91 5.96
CA VAL A 313 -7.29 5.22 6.40
C VAL A 313 -7.31 3.75 5.99
N THR A 314 -6.15 3.26 5.55
CA THR A 314 -5.87 1.84 5.34
C THR A 314 -4.69 1.43 6.22
N PRO A 315 -4.91 0.69 7.31
CA PRO A 315 -3.83 0.21 8.15
C PRO A 315 -3.25 -1.11 7.63
N GLN A 316 -1.99 -1.33 7.96
CA GLN A 316 -1.27 -2.59 7.76
C GLN A 316 -0.41 -2.85 9.00
N ILE A 317 -0.69 -3.94 9.70
CA ILE A 317 0.05 -4.36 10.89
C ILE A 317 1.27 -5.17 10.47
N THR A 318 2.43 -4.79 10.99
CA THR A 318 3.68 -5.50 10.78
C THR A 318 3.97 -6.49 11.92
N PRO A 319 4.80 -7.52 11.70
CA PRO A 319 5.14 -8.49 12.74
C PRO A 319 5.81 -7.88 14.00
N ASP A 320 6.42 -6.70 13.89
CA ASP A 320 7.02 -5.95 15.01
C ASP A 320 6.01 -5.06 15.76
N ASN A 321 4.70 -5.34 15.65
CA ASN A 321 3.60 -4.57 16.27
C ASN A 321 3.62 -3.08 15.93
N ARG A 322 3.99 -2.74 14.69
CA ARG A 322 3.83 -1.40 14.14
C ARG A 322 2.68 -1.38 13.17
N VAL A 323 2.12 -0.20 12.97
CA VAL A 323 1.03 0.02 12.02
C VAL A 323 1.54 0.97 10.94
N ILE A 324 1.56 0.48 9.71
CA ILE A 324 1.73 1.31 8.52
C ILE A 324 0.34 1.78 8.13
N MET A 325 0.14 3.09 7.98
CA MET A 325 -1.15 3.65 7.62
C MET A 325 -1.00 4.51 6.36
N ALA A 326 -1.80 4.23 5.34
CA ALA A 326 -2.06 5.18 4.27
C ALA A 326 -3.25 6.02 4.73
N VAL A 327 -3.03 7.32 4.94
CA VAL A 327 -4.04 8.22 5.51
C VAL A 327 -4.28 9.38 4.56
N LYS A 328 -5.56 9.66 4.35
CA LYS A 328 -6.07 10.85 3.70
C LYS A 328 -6.98 11.57 4.69
N VAL A 329 -6.57 12.76 5.11
CA VAL A 329 -7.36 13.64 5.98
C VAL A 329 -7.77 14.85 5.18
N THR A 330 -9.08 15.13 5.11
CA THR A 330 -9.60 16.36 4.52
C THR A 330 -10.38 17.15 5.56
N LYS A 331 -10.22 18.47 5.54
CA LYS A 331 -11.02 19.41 6.32
C LYS A 331 -11.50 20.50 5.37
N ASP A 332 -12.73 20.33 4.92
CA ASP A 332 -13.37 21.24 3.98
C ASP A 332 -14.47 22.03 4.70
N GLU A 333 -14.41 23.36 4.64
CA GLU A 333 -15.35 24.25 5.31
C GLU A 333 -15.95 25.28 4.33
N PRO A 334 -17.28 25.49 4.34
CA PRO A 334 -17.92 26.50 3.51
C PRO A 334 -17.67 27.91 4.08
N ASP A 335 -17.18 28.82 3.24
CA ASP A 335 -16.90 30.20 3.61
C ASP A 335 -18.09 31.10 3.25
N TYR A 336 -19.05 31.20 4.16
CA TYR A 336 -20.24 32.05 3.99
C TYR A 336 -19.93 33.55 3.93
N LEU A 337 -18.77 34.00 4.43
CA LEU A 337 -18.40 35.41 4.42
C LEU A 337 -18.00 35.90 3.02
N ASN A 338 -17.46 35.01 2.19
CA ASN A 338 -17.03 35.30 0.82
C ASN A 338 -17.96 34.68 -0.24
N ALA A 339 -19.23 34.45 0.10
CA ALA A 339 -20.20 33.86 -0.81
C ALA A 339 -20.50 34.77 -2.00
N LEU A 340 -20.44 34.20 -3.21
CA LEU A 340 -20.81 34.86 -4.46
C LEU A 340 -22.18 34.33 -4.88
N ALA A 341 -23.14 35.23 -5.12
CA ALA A 341 -24.50 34.86 -5.50
C ALA A 341 -25.16 33.82 -4.56
N HIS A 342 -24.94 33.95 -3.24
CA HIS A 342 -25.41 33.04 -2.19
C HIS A 342 -24.76 31.64 -2.20
N VAL A 343 -23.69 31.45 -2.98
CA VAL A 343 -22.92 30.20 -3.02
C VAL A 343 -21.57 30.43 -2.33
N PRO A 344 -21.30 29.81 -1.17
CA PRO A 344 -20.02 29.97 -0.47
C PRO A 344 -18.90 29.20 -1.20
N PRO A 345 -17.68 29.78 -1.35
CA PRO A 345 -16.52 28.98 -1.72
C PRO A 345 -16.15 28.01 -0.59
N ILE A 346 -15.57 26.86 -0.93
CA ILE A 346 -15.12 25.86 0.05
C ILE A 346 -13.62 26.04 0.28
N ARG A 347 -13.23 26.30 1.53
CA ARG A 347 -11.83 26.25 1.96
C ARG A 347 -11.45 24.80 2.18
N LYS A 348 -10.39 24.34 1.52
CA LYS A 348 -9.95 22.95 1.56
C LYS A 348 -8.58 22.82 2.20
N ASN A 349 -8.48 21.92 3.18
CA ASN A 349 -7.22 21.50 3.77
C ASN A 349 -7.12 19.98 3.62
N GLU A 350 -6.10 19.49 2.91
CA GLU A 350 -5.91 18.06 2.65
C GLU A 350 -4.49 17.61 3.00
N VAL A 351 -4.39 16.46 3.67
CA VAL A 351 -3.12 15.81 3.99
C VAL A 351 -3.17 14.36 3.52
N ASN A 352 -2.27 14.01 2.61
CA ASN A 352 -2.06 12.65 2.11
C ASN A 352 -0.69 12.16 2.54
N ALA A 353 -0.64 11.08 3.32
CA ALA A 353 0.63 10.56 3.81
C ALA A 353 0.59 9.05 4.01
N LYS A 354 1.76 8.42 3.90
CA LYS A 354 1.99 7.04 4.31
C LYS A 354 2.99 7.02 5.44
N VAL A 355 2.53 6.69 6.64
CA VAL A 355 3.34 6.75 7.86
C VAL A 355 3.42 5.38 8.53
N ARG A 356 4.49 5.16 9.30
CA ARG A 356 4.66 3.96 10.13
C ARG A 356 4.82 4.39 11.58
N VAL A 357 3.95 3.89 12.44
CA VAL A 357 3.85 4.29 13.85
C VAL A 357 3.81 3.04 14.72
N ARG A 358 4.28 3.11 15.96
CA ARG A 358 4.11 2.01 16.91
C ARG A 358 2.70 2.00 17.47
N ASP A 359 2.28 0.84 17.97
CA ASP A 359 1.02 0.72 18.70
C ASP A 359 0.94 1.69 19.88
N GLY A 360 -0.12 2.49 19.95
CA GLY A 360 -0.40 3.46 21.02
C GLY A 360 0.41 4.76 20.98
N GLU A 361 1.42 4.88 20.10
CA GLU A 361 2.21 6.12 19.95
C GLU A 361 1.52 7.11 19.01
N THR A 362 1.70 8.41 19.26
CA THR A 362 1.16 9.48 18.41
C THR A 362 2.25 10.01 17.47
N ILE A 363 1.92 10.14 16.18
CA ILE A 363 2.77 10.81 15.18
C ILE A 363 2.11 12.11 14.70
N VAL A 364 2.92 13.11 14.39
CA VAL A 364 2.50 14.30 13.64
C VAL A 364 2.68 14.00 12.16
N ILE A 365 1.59 13.95 11.39
CA ILE A 365 1.69 13.73 9.94
C ILE A 365 2.15 15.00 9.23
N GLY A 366 1.66 16.15 9.70
CA GLY A 366 1.94 17.44 9.09
C GLY A 366 1.14 18.56 9.71
N GLY A 367 1.42 19.77 9.21
CA GLY A 367 0.73 20.98 9.59
C GLY A 367 0.99 22.12 8.62
N VAL A 368 0.17 23.18 8.74
CA VAL A 368 0.30 24.41 7.97
C VAL A 368 0.36 25.57 8.94
N TYR A 369 1.41 26.38 8.84
CA TYR A 369 1.56 27.60 9.61
C TYR A 369 1.46 28.81 8.66
N SER A 370 0.57 29.74 8.96
CA SER A 370 0.35 30.95 8.18
C SER A 370 0.42 32.18 9.10
N THR A 371 1.11 33.21 8.64
CA THR A 371 1.13 34.53 9.30
C THR A 371 0.90 35.60 8.25
N VAL A 372 -0.14 36.41 8.46
CA VAL A 372 -0.46 37.56 7.63
C VAL A 372 -0.31 38.81 8.47
N GLN A 373 0.61 39.69 8.08
CA GLN A 373 0.82 40.98 8.73
C GLN A 373 0.46 42.10 7.74
N SER A 374 -0.42 43.00 8.17
CA SER A 374 -0.80 44.21 7.44
C SER A 374 -0.48 45.43 8.28
N LYS A 375 0.27 46.38 7.71
CA LYS A 375 0.58 47.66 8.33
C LYS A 375 0.16 48.78 7.39
N VAL A 376 -0.87 49.52 7.77
CA VAL A 376 -1.43 50.63 7.00
C VAL A 376 -1.16 51.92 7.77
N VAL A 377 -0.68 52.93 7.06
CA VAL A 377 -0.42 54.26 7.62
C VAL A 377 -1.09 55.29 6.72
N ASP A 378 -2.20 55.85 7.19
CA ASP A 378 -2.87 56.96 6.54
C ASP A 378 -2.32 58.25 7.14
N LYS A 379 -1.94 59.22 6.31
CA LYS A 379 -1.34 60.45 6.82
C LYS A 379 -1.70 61.65 5.98
N VAL A 380 -1.72 62.82 6.61
CA VAL A 380 -1.79 64.10 5.89
C VAL A 380 -0.46 64.31 5.17
N PRO A 381 -0.46 64.58 3.85
CA PRO A 381 0.76 64.91 3.12
C PRO A 381 1.53 66.05 3.80
N PHE A 382 2.87 65.98 3.79
CA PHE A 382 3.78 66.90 4.49
C PHE A 382 3.72 66.81 6.03
N PHE A 383 2.57 67.04 6.66
CA PHE A 383 2.44 67.13 8.12
C PHE A 383 2.63 65.80 8.86
N GLY A 384 2.25 64.67 8.25
CA GLY A 384 2.39 63.34 8.86
C GLY A 384 3.84 62.86 9.01
N ASP A 385 4.79 63.45 8.28
CA ASP A 385 6.20 63.05 8.28
C ASP A 385 7.09 63.97 9.14
N VAL A 386 6.51 65.01 9.76
CA VAL A 386 7.27 65.94 10.61
C VAL A 386 7.72 65.22 11.89
N PRO A 387 9.00 65.32 12.30
CA PRO A 387 9.47 64.72 13.54
C PRO A 387 8.72 65.28 14.76
N TYR A 388 8.54 64.44 15.78
CA TYR A 388 7.79 64.71 17.02
C TYR A 388 6.28 64.89 16.85
N VAL A 389 5.83 65.75 15.93
CA VAL A 389 4.41 66.12 15.77
C VAL A 389 3.66 65.34 14.70
N GLY A 390 4.34 64.65 13.78
CA GLY A 390 3.70 63.95 12.67
C GLY A 390 2.76 62.82 13.08
N ARG A 391 2.88 62.31 14.31
CA ARG A 391 1.91 61.36 14.90
C ARG A 391 0.51 61.96 15.10
N LEU A 392 0.41 63.29 15.21
CA LEU A 392 -0.88 63.97 15.31
C LEU A 392 -1.57 64.15 13.95
N PHE A 393 -0.92 63.78 12.85
CA PHE A 393 -1.41 63.95 11.49
C PHE A 393 -1.41 62.63 10.72
N ARG A 394 -1.46 61.50 11.43
CA ARG A 394 -1.48 60.16 10.84
C ARG A 394 -2.31 59.18 11.67
N ARG A 395 -2.81 58.14 11.00
CA ARG A 395 -3.46 56.95 11.57
C ARG A 395 -2.57 55.75 11.29
N ASP A 396 -2.13 55.08 12.35
CA ASP A 396 -1.32 53.87 12.27
C ASP A 396 -2.21 52.65 12.59
N VAL A 397 -2.39 51.74 11.62
CA VAL A 397 -3.14 50.49 11.78
C VAL A 397 -2.20 49.31 11.57
N LEU A 398 -2.11 48.43 12.56
CA LEU A 398 -1.35 47.18 12.50
C LEU A 398 -2.29 46.02 12.76
N GLN A 399 -2.35 45.09 11.82
CA GLN A 399 -3.14 43.87 11.92
C GLN A 399 -2.23 42.67 11.68
N GLU A 400 -2.32 41.67 12.56
CA GLU A 400 -1.54 40.44 12.48
C GLU A 400 -2.47 39.26 12.72
N LYS A 401 -2.48 38.30 11.80
CA LYS A 401 -3.26 37.07 11.88
C LYS A 401 -2.33 35.89 11.77
N LYS A 402 -2.34 35.02 12.78
CA LYS A 402 -1.61 33.75 12.80
C LYS A 402 -2.60 32.60 12.81
N SER A 403 -2.34 31.60 11.98
CA SER A 403 -3.13 30.37 11.92
C SER A 403 -2.18 29.19 11.84
N GLU A 404 -2.39 28.20 12.71
CA GLU A 404 -1.61 26.96 12.77
C GLU A 404 -2.56 25.76 12.77
N LEU A 405 -2.36 24.86 11.82
CA LEU A 405 -3.08 23.59 11.71
C LEU A 405 -2.09 22.45 11.95
N LEU A 406 -2.38 21.53 12.87
CA LEU A 406 -1.59 20.33 13.13
C LEU A 406 -2.48 19.09 13.06
N VAL A 407 -1.98 18.03 12.42
CA VAL A 407 -2.67 16.74 12.30
C VAL A 407 -1.86 15.65 12.98
N PHE A 408 -2.44 15.06 14.03
CA PHE A 408 -1.89 13.95 14.79
C PHE A 408 -2.64 12.66 14.48
N LEU A 409 -1.93 11.53 14.47
CA LEU A 409 -2.51 10.19 14.39
C LEU A 409 -1.99 9.30 15.50
N THR A 410 -2.89 8.49 16.06
CA THR A 410 -2.58 7.48 17.07
C THR A 410 -3.29 6.18 16.69
N PRO A 411 -2.57 5.15 16.19
CA PRO A 411 -3.13 3.82 16.03
C PRO A 411 -3.13 3.06 17.36
N ARG A 412 -4.13 2.21 17.57
CA ARG A 412 -4.19 1.23 18.66
C ARG A 412 -4.63 -0.11 18.09
N ILE A 413 -3.82 -1.14 18.24
CA ILE A 413 -4.17 -2.50 17.83
C ILE A 413 -5.11 -3.09 18.88
N MET A 414 -6.29 -3.52 18.46
CA MET A 414 -7.26 -4.14 19.35
C MET A 414 -6.97 -5.63 19.45
N SER A 415 -6.82 -6.12 20.68
CA SER A 415 -6.83 -7.55 20.99
C SER A 415 -8.26 -7.98 21.34
N ASP A 416 -8.69 -9.16 20.88
CA ASP A 416 -10.04 -9.73 21.08
C ASP A 416 -10.56 -9.71 22.52
N GLN A 417 -9.68 -9.63 23.52
CA GLN A 417 -10.09 -9.59 24.94
C GLN A 417 -10.76 -8.27 25.37
N ALA A 418 -10.66 -7.19 24.60
CA ALA A 418 -11.22 -5.89 24.98
C ALA A 418 -12.73 -5.74 24.67
N ILE A 419 -13.31 -6.63 23.86
CA ILE A 419 -14.72 -6.53 23.41
C ILE A 419 -15.71 -7.04 24.49
N ALA A 420 -15.23 -7.81 25.48
CA ALA A 420 -16.09 -8.43 26.49
C ALA A 420 -16.35 -7.57 27.75
N VAL A 421 -15.67 -6.43 27.95
CA VAL A 421 -15.69 -5.69 29.24
C VAL A 421 -16.50 -4.39 29.18
N SER A 422 -17.10 -4.02 28.05
CA SER A 422 -17.88 -2.78 27.91
C SER A 422 -19.40 -2.97 27.77
N ARG A 423 -19.94 -4.11 28.22
CA ARG A 423 -21.40 -4.29 28.36
C ARG A 423 -21.90 -4.07 29.78
#